data_AF-A0AAD5MXR7-F1
#
_entry.id   AF-A0AAD5MXR7-F1
#
_cell.length_a   1.000
_cell.length_b   1.000
_cell.length_c   1.000
_cell.angle_alpha   90.00
_cell.angle_beta   90.00
_cell.angle_gamma   90.00
#
_symmetry.space_group_name_H-M   'P 1'
#
loop_
_entity.id
_entity.type
_entity.pdbx_description
1 polymer ?
#
loop_
_entity_poly.entity_id
_entity_poly.type
_entity_poly.pdbx_seq_one_letter_code
_entity_poly.pdbx_strand_id
1 'polypeptide(L)'
;MASLQLRAQRTALRSLRTSHITAGRRSSRLPASLRCYATDIEPEKPKAPRQGGNETKVGRTFQGQVMGSIGARLRREREQREQYEQWRNMTDPSRNWMVTFVFLSGVGIAYWLGTYYPKETEPTSTLPLNKTKEPQHNTKLENMQAAWADFVKIVGKDNVSTAENDIDHHATSSWSSHQAKDDERSFCVVYPSTTEEVSEIMKVCHSRRIPVVGYSGGTSLEGHFTPTRRGVSVDFGRMNKIVKLHKDDLDVVVQPAMGWEALNDHLGHEGLFFPPDPGPGAMIGGMIGTGCSGTNAYRYGTMREWVLSLTVVLADGTIIKTRQRPRKSSAGYDLTKLFIGSEGTLGLVTEATLKVTVKPESTSVAVASFPSIRHAATCVSKVVGKGIPVAAVEILDDNQMKCINDAGMTSRAWAEEATLFFKFAGTPAGVKEQISQVQGLAKQAGSRTFEFAKSQEEQDELWSARKEALWSTTAIKKPGDRVWTGDVAVPMSKLPELIEETKEDMAKSGLFASIVGHVGDGNFHTILLYNDAQRQKAETVVHRMVKKAVEMEGTVTGEHGVGLVKRDYLPHELGETTVDAMRQIKKAFDPLCLLNCDKVIRMQKPKKGEVDEW
;
A
#
# COMPACT_ATOMS: atom_id res chain seq x y z
N MET A 1 -17.15 -25.93 -50.11
CA MET A 1 -16.37 -25.27 -51.19
C MET A 1 -15.37 -24.33 -50.53
N ALA A 2 -14.07 -24.30 -50.75
CA ALA A 2 -13.08 -25.10 -51.45
C ALA A 2 -11.73 -24.68 -50.77
N SER A 3 -10.94 -25.57 -50.16
CA SER A 3 -9.69 -26.19 -50.69
C SER A 3 -8.77 -25.19 -51.43
N LEU A 4 -7.48 -25.01 -51.11
CA LEU A 4 -6.35 -25.95 -51.28
C LEU A 4 -5.10 -25.38 -50.51
N GLN A 5 -4.36 -26.10 -49.65
CA GLN A 5 -3.39 -27.22 -49.82
C GLN A 5 -1.89 -26.77 -49.92
N LEU A 6 -1.03 -27.14 -48.94
CA LEU A 6 0.07 -28.18 -48.96
C LEU A 6 1.47 -27.62 -49.38
N ARG A 7 2.67 -27.99 -48.90
CA ARG A 7 3.38 -29.14 -48.28
C ARG A 7 4.62 -28.58 -47.52
N ALA A 8 5.15 -29.05 -46.38
CA ALA A 8 5.63 -30.37 -45.90
C ALA A 8 7.02 -30.82 -46.41
N GLN A 9 7.99 -30.97 -45.47
CA GLN A 9 8.98 -32.09 -45.27
C GLN A 9 10.09 -31.63 -44.28
N ARG A 10 10.23 -32.17 -43.05
CA ARG A 10 10.92 -33.42 -42.59
C ARG A 10 12.34 -33.58 -43.17
N THR A 11 13.41 -33.85 -42.39
CA THR A 11 13.64 -35.11 -41.63
C THR A 11 14.93 -35.04 -40.77
N ALA A 12 14.92 -35.70 -39.58
CA ALA A 12 15.97 -36.58 -38.99
C ALA A 12 17.34 -36.00 -38.52
N LEU A 13 18.09 -36.53 -37.53
CA LEU A 13 17.99 -37.54 -36.44
C LEU A 13 19.35 -37.50 -35.68
N ARG A 14 19.36 -37.83 -34.37
CA ARG A 14 20.49 -38.37 -33.53
C ARG A 14 21.69 -37.41 -33.29
N SER A 15 22.37 -37.37 -32.14
CA SER A 15 22.65 -38.39 -31.12
C SER A 15 23.02 -37.76 -29.76
N LEU A 16 22.76 -38.53 -28.70
CA LEU A 16 23.35 -38.39 -27.37
C LEU A 16 24.75 -39.05 -27.34
N ARG A 17 25.76 -38.36 -26.79
CA ARG A 17 26.69 -38.87 -25.75
C ARG A 17 27.84 -37.89 -25.45
N THR A 18 27.90 -37.50 -24.18
CA THR A 18 29.08 -37.37 -23.30
C THR A 18 30.49 -37.42 -23.92
N SER A 19 31.30 -36.37 -23.68
CA SER A 19 32.69 -36.53 -23.20
C SER A 19 33.31 -35.22 -22.72
N HIS A 20 34.01 -35.37 -21.61
CA HIS A 20 34.87 -34.48 -20.83
C HIS A 20 35.71 -33.39 -21.54
N ILE A 21 35.77 -32.24 -20.85
CA ILE A 21 36.97 -31.50 -20.39
C ILE A 21 38.15 -31.38 -21.38
N THR A 22 38.37 -30.18 -21.91
CA THR A 22 39.56 -29.32 -21.67
C THR A 22 39.48 -28.08 -22.56
N ALA A 23 39.38 -26.87 -21.98
CA ALA A 23 39.69 -25.63 -22.69
C ALA A 23 40.19 -24.56 -21.71
N GLY A 24 41.40 -24.07 -21.97
CA GLY A 24 42.16 -23.16 -21.14
C GLY A 24 41.53 -21.79 -20.96
N ARG A 25 41.62 -21.28 -19.72
CA ARG A 25 41.36 -19.88 -19.38
C ARG A 25 42.57 -19.02 -19.76
N ARG A 26 42.41 -18.13 -20.74
CA ARG A 26 43.10 -16.84 -20.79
C ARG A 26 42.15 -15.79 -20.22
N SER A 27 42.44 -15.25 -19.02
CA SER A 27 41.73 -14.09 -18.49
C SER A 27 42.59 -12.84 -18.67
N SER A 28 42.13 -11.91 -19.51
CA SER A 28 42.57 -10.52 -19.56
C SER A 28 42.10 -9.79 -18.30
N ARG A 29 43.03 -9.31 -17.46
CA ARG A 29 42.73 -8.37 -16.37
C ARG A 29 42.88 -6.94 -16.88
N LEU A 30 41.82 -6.15 -16.79
CA LEU A 30 41.89 -4.68 -16.76
C LEU A 30 41.83 -4.24 -15.28
N PRO A 31 42.48 -3.12 -14.93
CA PRO A 31 42.87 -2.84 -13.54
C PRO A 31 41.74 -2.19 -12.75
N ALA A 32 41.56 -2.66 -11.51
CA ALA A 32 40.70 -2.03 -10.52
C ALA A 32 41.38 -0.78 -9.95
N SER A 33 40.66 0.34 -10.00
CA SER A 33 40.98 1.58 -9.30
C SER A 33 40.96 1.36 -7.78
N LEU A 34 42.11 1.48 -7.13
CA LEU A 34 42.23 1.42 -5.68
C LEU A 34 41.82 2.77 -5.05
N ARG A 35 40.88 2.69 -4.10
CA ARG A 35 40.57 3.74 -3.13
C ARG A 35 41.78 3.95 -2.22
N CYS A 36 42.23 5.19 -2.12
CA CYS A 36 43.27 5.63 -1.19
C CYS A 36 42.77 5.51 0.26
N TYR A 37 43.31 4.55 1.01
CA TYR A 37 43.41 4.68 2.45
C TYR A 37 44.81 5.21 2.75
N ALA A 38 44.86 6.38 3.37
CA ALA A 38 46.10 7.02 3.80
C ALA A 38 46.73 6.18 4.92
N THR A 39 47.81 5.44 4.65
CA THR A 39 48.89 5.10 5.61
C THR A 39 50.11 4.49 4.91
N ASP A 40 50.54 5.03 3.77
CA ASP A 40 51.79 4.55 3.14
C ASP A 40 52.76 5.72 2.95
N ILE A 41 53.46 6.10 4.03
CA ILE A 41 54.81 6.64 3.85
C ILE A 41 55.70 5.40 3.74
N GLU A 42 55.88 4.87 2.53
CA GLU A 42 56.95 3.90 2.31
C GLU A 42 58.28 4.55 2.72
N PRO A 43 59.10 3.90 3.55
CA PRO A 43 60.40 4.46 3.92
C PRO A 43 61.24 4.63 2.64
N GLU A 44 61.65 5.86 2.33
CA GLU A 44 62.47 6.15 1.15
C GLU A 44 63.74 5.26 1.17
N LYS A 45 64.00 4.58 0.05
CA LYS A 45 65.22 3.79 -0.12
C LYS A 45 66.46 4.69 0.03
N PRO A 46 67.49 4.29 0.80
CA PRO A 46 68.68 5.11 0.97
C PRO A 46 69.35 5.43 -0.37
N LYS A 47 69.46 6.72 -0.70
CA LYS A 47 70.12 7.22 -1.93
C LYS A 47 71.64 7.21 -1.75
N ALA A 48 72.39 6.88 -2.80
CA ALA A 48 73.85 6.97 -2.79
C ALA A 48 74.28 8.44 -2.62
N PRO A 49 75.33 8.74 -1.82
CA PRO A 49 75.77 10.11 -1.62
C PRO A 49 76.22 10.71 -2.96
N ARG A 50 75.70 11.90 -3.28
CA ARG A 50 76.18 12.69 -4.41
C ARG A 50 77.62 13.10 -4.14
N GLN A 51 78.52 12.85 -5.09
CA GLN A 51 79.87 13.41 -5.09
C GLN A 51 79.75 14.93 -5.32
N GLY A 52 79.75 15.72 -4.24
CA GLY A 52 79.71 17.16 -4.35
C GLY A 52 80.05 17.82 -3.02
N GLY A 53 81.18 18.51 -2.99
CA GLY A 53 81.54 19.42 -1.90
C GLY A 53 82.98 19.26 -1.42
N ASN A 54 83.82 20.21 -1.83
CA ASN A 54 85.19 20.48 -1.36
C ASN A 54 85.50 19.96 0.06
N GLU A 55 86.34 18.92 0.15
CA GLU A 55 87.14 18.70 1.35
C GLU A 55 88.42 19.55 1.25
N THR A 56 88.52 20.46 2.21
CA THR A 56 89.59 21.42 2.46
C THR A 56 90.97 20.73 2.48
N LYS A 57 91.88 21.19 1.61
CA LYS A 57 93.30 20.80 1.64
C LYS A 57 93.94 21.23 2.96
N VAL A 58 94.26 20.27 3.83
CA VAL A 58 95.21 20.47 4.93
C VAL A 58 96.46 19.65 4.62
N GLY A 59 97.60 20.34 4.53
CA GLY A 59 98.88 19.77 4.14
C GLY A 59 99.41 18.77 5.18
N ARG A 60 99.65 17.54 4.73
CA ARG A 60 100.52 16.51 5.33
C ARG A 60 100.75 15.43 4.27
N THR A 61 101.88 14.75 4.36
CA THR A 61 102.47 13.79 3.40
C THR A 61 101.48 12.91 2.61
N PHE A 62 101.83 12.57 1.35
CA PHE A 62 101.04 11.75 0.41
C PHE A 62 100.41 10.50 1.04
N GLN A 63 101.14 9.81 1.93
CA GLN A 63 100.65 8.65 2.68
C GLN A 63 99.46 8.97 3.61
N GLY A 64 99.42 10.16 4.21
CA GLY A 64 98.34 10.61 5.11
C GLY A 64 97.04 10.95 4.37
N GLN A 65 97.13 11.47 3.13
CA GLN A 65 95.95 11.72 2.29
C GLN A 65 95.31 10.41 1.80
N VAL A 66 96.12 9.41 1.45
CA VAL A 66 95.61 8.10 1.04
C VAL A 66 94.95 7.38 2.23
N MET A 67 95.59 7.35 3.40
CA MET A 67 95.00 6.72 4.59
C MET A 67 93.75 7.46 5.12
N GLY A 68 93.73 8.79 5.03
CA GLY A 68 92.56 9.61 5.39
C GLY A 68 91.36 9.39 4.47
N SER A 69 91.59 9.28 3.14
CA SER A 69 90.51 9.03 2.18
C SER A 69 89.96 7.60 2.27
N ILE A 70 90.83 6.61 2.56
CA ILE A 70 90.42 5.23 2.81
C ILE A 70 89.58 5.14 4.10
N GLY A 71 90.00 5.81 5.18
CA GLY A 71 89.26 5.84 6.44
C GLY A 71 87.91 6.58 6.35
N ALA A 72 87.82 7.65 5.55
CA ALA A 72 86.56 8.35 5.28
C ALA A 72 85.63 7.55 4.34
N ARG A 73 86.18 6.77 3.41
CA ARG A 73 85.41 5.87 2.56
C ARG A 73 84.83 4.70 3.36
N LEU A 74 85.63 4.05 4.21
CA LEU A 74 85.17 2.93 5.04
C LEU A 74 84.09 3.34 6.05
N ARG A 75 84.16 4.55 6.61
CA ARG A 75 83.09 5.08 7.48
C ARG A 75 81.77 5.30 6.73
N ARG A 76 81.81 5.91 5.53
CA ARG A 76 80.62 6.06 4.68
C ARG A 76 80.02 4.74 4.22
N GLU A 77 80.86 3.76 3.89
CA GLU A 77 80.40 2.41 3.53
C GLU A 77 79.76 1.68 4.73
N ARG A 78 80.28 1.90 5.96
CA ARG A 78 79.69 1.35 7.19
C ARG A 78 78.34 2.02 7.52
N GLU A 79 78.27 3.35 7.48
CA GLU A 79 77.02 4.10 7.71
C GLU A 79 75.94 3.75 6.67
N GLN A 80 76.34 3.57 5.39
CA GLN A 80 75.41 3.08 4.36
C GLN A 80 74.91 1.67 4.63
N ARG A 81 75.77 0.75 5.09
CA ARG A 81 75.34 -0.61 5.45
C ARG A 81 74.34 -0.59 6.59
N GLU A 82 74.59 0.20 7.64
CA GLU A 82 73.67 0.33 8.77
C GLU A 82 72.32 0.91 8.34
N GLN A 83 72.29 1.93 7.47
CA GLN A 83 71.04 2.48 6.92
C GLN A 83 70.29 1.46 6.04
N TYR A 84 71.00 0.68 5.21
CA TYR A 84 70.40 -0.37 4.40
C TYR A 84 69.86 -1.52 5.25
N GLU A 85 70.52 -1.88 6.35
CA GLU A 85 70.05 -2.90 7.29
C GLU A 85 68.79 -2.43 8.04
N GLN A 86 68.73 -1.17 8.48
CA GLN A 86 67.52 -0.59 9.08
C GLN A 86 66.36 -0.53 8.09
N TRP A 87 66.61 -0.07 6.85
CA TRP A 87 65.59 -0.04 5.79
C TRP A 87 65.08 -1.45 5.46
N ARG A 88 65.97 -2.45 5.36
CA ARG A 88 65.60 -3.85 5.12
C ARG A 88 64.79 -4.42 6.28
N ASN A 89 65.13 -4.11 7.53
CA ASN A 89 64.37 -4.53 8.72
C ASN A 89 63.00 -3.86 8.83
N MET A 90 62.83 -2.64 8.30
CA MET A 90 61.54 -1.95 8.22
C MET A 90 60.65 -2.47 7.09
N THR A 91 61.25 -2.96 5.99
CA THR A 91 60.53 -3.48 4.81
C THR A 91 60.47 -5.01 4.75
N ASP A 92 60.92 -5.70 5.81
CA ASP A 92 60.98 -7.17 5.86
C ASP A 92 59.56 -7.78 5.77
N PRO A 93 59.23 -8.49 4.66
CA PRO A 93 57.91 -9.09 4.47
C PRO A 93 57.55 -10.13 5.54
N SER A 94 58.54 -10.70 6.23
CA SER A 94 58.33 -11.72 7.26
C SER A 94 57.67 -11.18 8.54
N ARG A 95 57.88 -9.90 8.89
CA ARG A 95 57.15 -9.24 9.99
C ARG A 95 55.69 -8.98 9.64
N ASN A 96 55.42 -8.61 8.38
CA ASN A 96 54.06 -8.42 7.88
C ASN A 96 53.31 -9.75 7.75
N TRP A 97 54.01 -10.85 7.50
CA TRP A 97 53.39 -12.17 7.45
C TRP A 97 52.76 -12.59 8.78
N MET A 98 53.40 -12.30 9.92
CA MET A 98 52.83 -12.62 11.23
C MET A 98 51.56 -11.80 11.52
N VAL A 99 51.58 -10.50 11.22
CA VAL A 99 50.40 -9.62 11.38
C VAL A 99 49.27 -10.05 10.44
N THR A 100 49.60 -10.37 9.18
CA THR A 100 48.63 -10.86 8.19
C THR A 100 48.05 -12.21 8.60
N PHE A 101 48.87 -13.13 9.11
CA PHE A 101 48.45 -14.43 9.60
C PHE A 101 47.53 -14.31 10.81
N VAL A 102 47.87 -13.45 11.78
CA VAL A 102 47.00 -13.18 12.95
C VAL A 102 45.68 -12.56 12.52
N PHE A 103 45.70 -11.61 11.58
CA PHE A 103 44.49 -10.97 11.07
C PHE A 103 43.60 -11.98 10.32
N LEU A 104 44.15 -12.73 9.36
CA LEU A 104 43.41 -13.73 8.60
C LEU A 104 42.91 -14.88 9.48
N SER A 105 43.71 -15.32 10.44
CA SER A 105 43.29 -16.32 11.43
C SER A 105 42.19 -15.78 12.33
N GLY A 106 42.29 -14.52 12.78
CA GLY A 106 41.25 -13.85 13.55
C GLY A 106 39.94 -13.72 12.79
N VAL A 107 39.98 -13.33 11.51
CA VAL A 107 38.80 -13.31 10.62
C VAL A 107 38.24 -14.71 10.41
N GLY A 108 39.11 -15.70 10.19
CA GLY A 108 38.70 -17.10 10.02
C GLY A 108 38.05 -17.67 11.28
N ILE A 109 38.62 -17.42 12.45
CA ILE A 109 38.08 -17.82 13.76
C ILE A 109 36.76 -17.08 14.02
N ALA A 110 36.68 -15.77 13.76
CA ALA A 110 35.44 -15.01 13.94
C ALA A 110 34.33 -15.49 13.00
N TYR A 111 34.66 -15.81 11.74
CA TYR A 111 33.72 -16.40 10.78
C TYR A 111 33.27 -17.79 11.25
N TRP A 112 34.21 -18.65 11.65
CA TRP A 112 33.94 -19.99 12.16
C TRP A 112 33.07 -19.95 13.43
N LEU A 113 33.40 -19.10 14.41
CA LEU A 113 32.58 -18.87 15.60
C LEU A 113 31.20 -18.32 15.25
N GLY A 114 31.09 -17.40 14.28
CA GLY A 114 29.81 -16.88 13.81
C GLY A 114 28.93 -17.92 13.11
N THR A 115 29.54 -18.94 12.50
CA THR A 115 28.80 -20.09 11.93
C THR A 115 28.37 -21.11 12.99
N TYR A 116 29.15 -21.28 14.07
CA TYR A 116 28.84 -22.19 15.18
C TYR A 116 27.86 -21.59 16.20
N TYR A 117 27.88 -20.27 16.37
CA TYR A 117 26.98 -19.52 17.23
C TYR A 117 26.13 -18.56 16.38
N PRO A 118 25.15 -19.09 15.62
CA PRO A 118 24.25 -18.24 14.86
C PRO A 118 23.55 -17.29 15.81
N LYS A 119 23.37 -16.03 15.38
CA LYS A 119 22.63 -15.05 16.15
C LYS A 119 21.23 -15.62 16.46
N GLU A 120 20.89 -15.74 17.74
CA GLU A 120 19.56 -16.18 18.14
C GLU A 120 18.51 -15.27 17.49
N THR A 121 17.46 -15.88 16.94
CA THR A 121 16.32 -15.13 16.43
C THR A 121 15.68 -14.36 17.58
N GLU A 122 15.37 -13.08 17.35
CA GLU A 122 14.65 -12.27 18.33
C GLU A 122 13.38 -13.02 18.77
N PRO A 123 13.22 -13.34 20.07
CA PRO A 123 12.13 -14.20 20.54
C PRO A 123 10.77 -13.46 20.62
N THR A 124 10.71 -12.18 20.23
CA THR A 124 9.51 -11.35 20.37
C THR A 124 8.51 -11.64 19.25
N SER A 125 7.24 -11.79 19.62
CA SER A 125 6.13 -11.99 18.66
C SER A 125 5.66 -10.69 17.99
N THR A 126 6.17 -9.55 18.43
CA THR A 126 5.84 -8.22 17.91
C THR A 126 7.10 -7.49 17.45
N LEU A 127 6.93 -6.50 16.57
CA LEU A 127 8.01 -5.66 16.05
C LEU A 127 7.79 -4.17 16.40
N PRO A 128 8.35 -3.71 17.53
CA PRO A 128 8.37 -2.30 17.89
C PRO A 128 8.99 -1.42 16.82
N LEU A 129 8.42 -0.23 16.58
CA LEU A 129 8.91 0.71 15.57
C LEU A 129 10.37 1.14 15.83
N ASN A 130 10.78 1.22 17.09
CA ASN A 130 12.16 1.58 17.43
C ASN A 130 13.19 0.50 17.01
N LYS A 131 12.76 -0.76 16.85
CA LYS A 131 13.55 -1.92 16.43
C LYS A 131 13.44 -2.22 14.93
N THR A 132 12.63 -1.49 14.17
CA THR A 132 12.59 -1.67 12.71
C THR A 132 13.91 -1.26 12.07
N LYS A 133 14.22 -1.88 10.93
CA LYS A 133 15.33 -1.47 10.07
C LYS A 133 14.75 -0.69 8.91
N GLU A 134 15.39 0.43 8.56
CA GLU A 134 14.96 1.21 7.40
C GLU A 134 15.05 0.37 6.11
N PRO A 135 13.97 0.33 5.31
CA PRO A 135 13.95 -0.35 4.03
C PRO A 135 15.09 0.11 3.11
N GLN A 136 15.88 -0.83 2.61
CA GLN A 136 17.00 -0.58 1.71
C GLN A 136 16.59 -0.82 0.26
N HIS A 137 15.85 0.12 -0.33
CA HIS A 137 15.38 0.06 -1.72
C HIS A 137 16.43 0.59 -2.69
N ASN A 138 16.51 0.00 -3.89
CA ASN A 138 17.42 0.44 -4.94
C ASN A 138 16.64 1.13 -6.07
N THR A 139 16.36 2.41 -5.88
CA THR A 139 15.57 3.25 -6.80
C THR A 139 16.43 4.03 -7.79
N LYS A 140 17.71 3.67 -7.92
CA LYS A 140 18.63 4.29 -8.88
C LYS A 140 18.15 4.09 -10.31
N LEU A 141 18.34 5.11 -11.15
CA LEU A 141 17.83 5.13 -12.52
C LEU A 141 18.33 3.93 -13.35
N GLU A 142 19.60 3.53 -13.20
CA GLU A 142 20.17 2.41 -13.95
C GLU A 142 19.50 1.08 -13.58
N ASN A 143 19.14 0.91 -12.29
CA ASN A 143 18.44 -0.28 -11.82
C ASN A 143 17.00 -0.33 -12.34
N MET A 144 16.31 0.82 -12.35
CA MET A 144 14.94 0.96 -12.84
C MET A 144 14.86 0.75 -14.36
N GLN A 145 15.82 1.27 -15.13
CA GLN A 145 15.93 1.03 -16.58
C GLN A 145 16.19 -0.45 -16.91
N ALA A 146 17.06 -1.10 -16.14
CA ALA A 146 17.30 -2.54 -16.29
C ALA A 146 16.04 -3.36 -15.94
N ALA A 147 15.30 -2.98 -14.90
CA ALA A 147 14.03 -3.61 -14.55
C ALA A 147 12.96 -3.40 -15.64
N TRP A 148 12.87 -2.19 -16.20
CA TRP A 148 11.99 -1.90 -17.33
C TRP A 148 12.24 -2.83 -18.52
N ALA A 149 13.51 -3.07 -18.87
CA ALA A 149 13.84 -4.00 -19.95
C ALA A 149 13.39 -5.44 -19.64
N ASP A 150 13.38 -5.85 -18.37
CA ASP A 150 12.85 -7.16 -17.96
C ASP A 150 11.31 -7.18 -17.97
N PHE A 151 10.63 -6.11 -17.54
CA PHE A 151 9.17 -5.99 -17.65
C PHE A 151 8.70 -6.05 -19.10
N VAL A 152 9.40 -5.39 -20.02
CA VAL A 152 9.11 -5.44 -21.47
C VAL A 152 9.20 -6.87 -22.01
N LYS A 153 10.10 -7.71 -21.49
CA LYS A 153 10.17 -9.13 -21.88
C LYS A 153 9.01 -9.94 -21.29
N ILE A 154 8.54 -9.60 -20.10
CA ILE A 154 7.47 -10.31 -19.39
C ILE A 154 6.10 -9.99 -20.01
N VAL A 155 5.74 -8.70 -20.09
CA VAL A 155 4.40 -8.26 -20.50
C VAL A 155 4.33 -7.71 -21.93
N GLY A 156 5.47 -7.53 -22.60
CA GLY A 156 5.56 -6.84 -23.89
C GLY A 156 5.68 -5.32 -23.75
N LYS A 157 6.31 -4.68 -24.76
CA LYS A 157 6.63 -3.24 -24.71
C LYS A 157 5.40 -2.35 -24.55
N ASP A 158 4.30 -2.70 -25.21
CA ASP A 158 3.08 -1.90 -25.22
C ASP A 158 2.36 -1.90 -23.86
N ASN A 159 2.77 -2.79 -22.94
CA ASN A 159 2.18 -2.96 -21.61
C ASN A 159 3.11 -2.44 -20.48
N VAL A 160 4.10 -1.60 -20.84
CA VAL A 160 4.95 -0.89 -19.88
C VAL A 160 5.00 0.59 -20.26
N SER A 161 4.43 1.44 -19.42
CA SER A 161 4.31 2.88 -19.66
C SER A 161 5.29 3.68 -18.81
N THR A 162 5.96 4.63 -19.46
CA THR A 162 6.79 5.66 -18.81
C THR A 162 6.30 7.07 -19.15
N ALA A 163 5.06 7.19 -19.66
CA ALA A 163 4.47 8.47 -20.01
C ALA A 163 4.09 9.24 -18.74
N GLU A 164 4.38 10.54 -18.71
CA GLU A 164 4.16 11.38 -17.53
C GLU A 164 2.69 11.40 -17.09
N ASN A 165 1.75 11.59 -18.03
CA ASN A 165 0.32 11.59 -17.71
C ASN A 165 -0.15 10.27 -17.09
N ASP A 166 0.40 9.13 -17.55
CA ASP A 166 0.04 7.83 -17.01
C ASP A 166 0.62 7.62 -15.61
N ILE A 167 1.88 8.01 -15.40
CA ILE A 167 2.51 8.01 -14.08
C ILE A 167 1.72 8.89 -13.10
N ASP A 168 1.25 10.06 -13.55
CA ASP A 168 0.52 11.02 -12.74
C ASP A 168 -0.86 10.51 -12.33
N HIS A 169 -1.57 9.87 -13.26
CA HIS A 169 -2.83 9.18 -12.99
C HIS A 169 -2.71 8.07 -11.94
N HIS A 170 -1.53 7.46 -11.85
CA HIS A 170 -1.20 6.41 -10.88
C HIS A 170 -0.49 6.93 -9.62
N ALA A 171 -0.23 8.23 -9.51
CA ALA A 171 0.48 8.81 -8.37
C ALA A 171 -0.47 9.43 -7.34
N THR A 172 -1.55 10.05 -7.80
CA THR A 172 -2.45 10.80 -6.93
C THR A 172 -3.91 10.60 -7.29
N SER A 173 -4.77 10.76 -6.29
CA SER A 173 -6.22 10.82 -6.46
C SER A 173 -6.69 12.24 -6.15
N SER A 174 -7.57 12.79 -6.98
CA SER A 174 -8.28 14.04 -6.67
C SER A 174 -9.16 13.92 -5.43
N TRP A 175 -9.45 12.68 -5.01
CA TRP A 175 -10.26 12.34 -3.85
C TRP A 175 -9.47 12.20 -2.54
N SER A 176 -8.13 12.23 -2.60
CA SER A 176 -7.30 12.11 -1.41
C SER A 176 -6.80 13.47 -0.90
N SER A 177 -6.81 13.64 0.42
CA SER A 177 -6.18 14.79 1.07
C SER A 177 -4.65 14.74 0.98
N HIS A 178 -4.07 13.56 0.72
CA HIS A 178 -2.66 13.38 0.44
C HIS A 178 -2.40 13.43 -1.06
N GLN A 179 -1.42 14.23 -1.47
CA GLN A 179 -1.02 14.38 -2.87
C GLN A 179 0.45 14.00 -2.99
N ALA A 180 0.77 13.19 -4.00
CA ALA A 180 2.15 12.80 -4.27
C ALA A 180 3.03 14.01 -4.57
N LYS A 181 4.21 14.06 -3.95
CA LYS A 181 5.29 14.99 -4.33
C LYS A 181 6.00 14.52 -5.61
N ASP A 182 6.85 15.38 -6.17
CA ASP A 182 7.61 15.08 -7.40
C ASP A 182 8.57 13.88 -7.25
N ASP A 183 9.07 13.61 -6.03
CA ASP A 183 9.91 12.46 -5.69
C ASP A 183 9.12 11.21 -5.28
N GLU A 184 7.79 11.33 -5.18
CA GLU A 184 6.82 10.30 -4.79
C GLU A 184 6.06 9.74 -6.00
N ARG A 185 6.72 9.69 -7.18
CA ARG A 185 6.16 9.14 -8.43
C ARG A 185 6.83 7.82 -8.82
N SER A 186 6.04 6.88 -9.33
CA SER A 186 6.58 5.65 -9.93
C SER A 186 7.42 5.97 -11.18
N PHE A 187 8.44 5.15 -11.44
CA PHE A 187 9.25 5.26 -12.65
C PHE A 187 8.50 4.80 -13.90
N CYS A 188 7.66 3.77 -13.75
CA CYS A 188 6.84 3.22 -14.81
C CYS A 188 5.60 2.53 -14.23
N VAL A 189 4.60 2.36 -15.09
CA VAL A 189 3.39 1.55 -14.85
C VAL A 189 3.50 0.27 -15.69
N VAL A 190 3.25 -0.89 -15.07
CA VAL A 190 3.31 -2.20 -15.73
C VAL A 190 1.92 -2.84 -15.70
N TYR A 191 1.46 -3.33 -16.86
CA TYR A 191 0.11 -3.85 -17.05
C TYR A 191 0.12 -5.36 -17.32
N PRO A 192 0.21 -6.23 -16.29
CA PRO A 192 0.09 -7.67 -16.47
C PRO A 192 -1.34 -8.10 -16.81
N SER A 193 -1.46 -9.29 -17.42
CA SER A 193 -2.69 -9.92 -17.86
C SER A 193 -2.93 -11.31 -17.24
N THR A 194 -1.94 -11.84 -16.52
CA THR A 194 -1.99 -13.15 -15.86
C THR A 194 -1.33 -13.12 -14.49
N THR A 195 -1.68 -14.07 -13.63
CA THR A 195 -1.06 -14.27 -12.31
C THR A 195 0.44 -14.54 -12.42
N GLU A 196 0.84 -15.28 -13.44
CA GLU A 196 2.23 -15.63 -13.73
C GLU A 196 3.05 -14.39 -14.10
N GLU A 197 2.52 -13.48 -14.93
CA GLU A 197 3.18 -12.21 -15.24
C GLU A 197 3.39 -11.35 -13.97
N VAL A 198 2.38 -11.28 -13.09
CA VAL A 198 2.50 -10.58 -11.79
C VAL A 198 3.60 -11.22 -10.93
N SER A 199 3.67 -12.55 -10.88
CA SER A 199 4.73 -13.29 -10.18
C SER A 199 6.11 -12.97 -10.71
N GLU A 200 6.31 -12.97 -12.03
CA GLU A 200 7.60 -12.65 -12.64
C GLU A 200 8.01 -11.18 -12.42
N ILE A 201 7.05 -10.23 -12.51
CA ILE A 201 7.28 -8.82 -12.16
C ILE A 201 7.78 -8.70 -10.71
N MET A 202 7.11 -9.39 -9.78
CA MET A 202 7.51 -9.35 -8.37
C MET A 202 8.87 -10.00 -8.12
N LYS A 203 9.26 -11.06 -8.83
CA LYS A 203 10.62 -11.63 -8.76
C LYS A 203 11.69 -10.63 -9.21
N VAL A 204 11.42 -9.90 -10.30
CA VAL A 204 12.31 -8.82 -10.77
C VAL A 204 12.43 -7.73 -9.69
N CYS A 205 11.31 -7.25 -9.16
CA CYS A 205 11.29 -6.23 -8.11
C CYS A 205 11.99 -6.71 -6.83
N HIS A 206 11.80 -7.97 -6.44
CA HIS A 206 12.42 -8.57 -5.26
C HIS A 206 13.93 -8.63 -5.37
N SER A 207 14.44 -9.21 -6.46
CA SER A 207 15.87 -9.36 -6.70
C SER A 207 16.58 -8.00 -6.80
N ARG A 208 15.90 -7.00 -7.36
CA ARG A 208 16.41 -5.64 -7.55
C ARG A 208 16.08 -4.67 -6.41
N ARG A 209 15.32 -5.10 -5.39
CA ARG A 209 14.82 -4.27 -4.26
C ARG A 209 14.07 -3.02 -4.69
N ILE A 210 13.15 -3.17 -5.65
CA ILE A 210 12.32 -2.10 -6.18
C ILE A 210 10.96 -2.12 -5.47
N PRO A 211 10.52 -0.99 -4.88
CA PRO A 211 9.21 -0.91 -4.24
C PRO A 211 8.09 -0.90 -5.27
N VAL A 212 6.95 -1.49 -4.90
CA VAL A 212 5.82 -1.75 -5.78
C VAL A 212 4.54 -1.24 -5.14
N VAL A 213 3.70 -0.58 -5.93
CA VAL A 213 2.33 -0.21 -5.57
C VAL A 213 1.37 -0.96 -6.49
N GLY A 214 0.36 -1.62 -5.92
CA GLY A 214 -0.71 -2.23 -6.70
C GLY A 214 -1.78 -1.19 -7.04
N TYR A 215 -2.29 -1.25 -8.27
CA TYR A 215 -3.33 -0.36 -8.76
C TYR A 215 -4.45 -1.16 -9.45
N SER A 216 -5.69 -0.74 -9.22
CA SER A 216 -6.89 -1.36 -9.80
C SER A 216 -7.87 -0.26 -10.24
N GLY A 217 -8.92 0.04 -9.46
CA GLY A 217 -9.89 1.07 -9.84
C GLY A 217 -9.45 2.53 -9.61
N GLY A 218 -8.38 2.77 -8.85
CA GLY A 218 -7.89 4.14 -8.59
C GLY A 218 -8.82 5.03 -7.75
N THR A 219 -9.86 4.48 -7.12
CA THR A 219 -10.92 5.26 -6.45
C THR A 219 -10.72 5.49 -4.95
N SER A 220 -9.64 4.99 -4.35
CA SER A 220 -9.41 5.04 -2.90
C SER A 220 -9.12 6.46 -2.36
N LEU A 221 -9.43 6.70 -1.08
CA LEU A 221 -9.43 8.05 -0.48
C LEU A 221 -8.21 8.35 0.42
N GLU A 222 -7.65 7.35 1.12
CA GLU A 222 -6.63 7.60 2.15
C GLU A 222 -5.18 7.49 1.65
N GLY A 223 -4.93 7.71 0.36
CA GLY A 223 -3.58 7.65 -0.24
C GLY A 223 -3.05 6.23 -0.47
N HIS A 224 -3.94 5.25 -0.67
CA HIS A 224 -3.60 3.82 -0.77
C HIS A 224 -2.66 3.48 -1.92
N PHE A 225 -2.87 4.09 -3.09
CA PHE A 225 -2.02 3.87 -4.26
C PHE A 225 -1.00 5.00 -4.48
N THR A 226 -0.97 6.02 -3.63
CA THR A 226 0.02 7.09 -3.75
C THR A 226 1.41 6.55 -3.39
N PRO A 227 2.40 6.57 -4.30
CA PRO A 227 3.74 6.12 -3.97
C PRO A 227 4.35 7.03 -2.89
N THR A 228 5.20 6.49 -2.01
CA THR A 228 5.97 7.29 -1.04
C THR A 228 7.44 7.44 -1.45
N ARG A 229 7.77 6.91 -2.63
CA ARG A 229 9.12 6.79 -3.19
C ARG A 229 9.02 6.37 -4.65
N ARG A 230 10.08 6.62 -5.41
CA ARG A 230 10.23 6.06 -6.76
C ARG A 230 10.19 4.53 -6.74
N GLY A 231 9.49 3.94 -7.69
CA GLY A 231 9.24 2.50 -7.75
C GLY A 231 8.48 2.10 -9.01
N VAL A 232 7.66 1.06 -8.92
CA VAL A 232 6.80 0.59 -10.01
C VAL A 232 5.35 0.56 -9.55
N SER A 233 4.44 1.03 -10.41
CA SER A 233 3.01 0.76 -10.26
C SER A 233 2.65 -0.48 -11.07
N VAL A 234 1.96 -1.45 -10.47
CA VAL A 234 1.42 -2.63 -11.15
C VAL A 234 -0.08 -2.44 -11.28
N ASP A 235 -0.54 -2.14 -12.50
CA ASP A 235 -1.95 -1.93 -12.80
C ASP A 235 -2.57 -3.22 -13.37
N PHE A 236 -3.59 -3.72 -12.66
CA PHE A 236 -4.34 -4.89 -13.05
C PHE A 236 -5.35 -4.68 -14.17
N GLY A 237 -5.43 -3.52 -14.83
CA GLY A 237 -6.47 -3.16 -15.80
C GLY A 237 -6.72 -4.18 -16.93
N ARG A 238 -5.72 -5.01 -17.28
CA ARG A 238 -5.84 -6.12 -18.26
C ARG A 238 -6.36 -7.45 -17.67
N MET A 239 -6.58 -7.49 -16.35
CA MET A 239 -7.10 -8.63 -15.58
C MET A 239 -8.54 -8.32 -15.10
N ASN A 240 -9.47 -8.18 -16.04
CA ASN A 240 -10.84 -7.69 -15.81
C ASN A 240 -11.92 -8.69 -16.25
N LYS A 241 -11.68 -10.00 -16.11
CA LYS A 241 -12.60 -11.06 -16.57
C LYS A 241 -13.33 -11.77 -15.43
N ILE A 242 -14.56 -12.21 -15.73
CA ILE A 242 -15.21 -13.30 -15.00
C ILE A 242 -14.55 -14.59 -15.51
N VAL A 243 -13.80 -15.26 -14.63
CA VAL A 243 -13.12 -16.52 -14.96
C VAL A 243 -14.13 -17.65 -15.00
N LYS A 244 -15.06 -17.69 -14.03
CA LYS A 244 -16.08 -18.73 -13.95
C LYS A 244 -17.25 -18.34 -13.07
N LEU A 245 -18.48 -18.61 -13.51
CA LEU A 245 -19.69 -18.48 -12.70
C LEU A 245 -20.22 -19.87 -12.34
N HIS A 246 -20.45 -20.11 -11.05
CA HIS A 246 -21.04 -21.32 -10.50
C HIS A 246 -22.42 -20.99 -9.91
N LYS A 247 -23.40 -20.79 -10.79
CA LYS A 247 -24.73 -20.28 -10.37
C LYS A 247 -25.43 -21.16 -9.35
N ASP A 248 -25.37 -22.47 -9.51
CA ASP A 248 -26.03 -23.42 -8.61
C ASP A 248 -25.35 -23.49 -7.23
N ASP A 249 -24.05 -23.14 -7.17
CA ASP A 249 -23.27 -23.08 -5.93
C ASP A 249 -23.24 -21.66 -5.31
N LEU A 250 -23.81 -20.68 -6.02
CA LEU A 250 -23.84 -19.26 -5.64
C LEU A 250 -22.44 -18.70 -5.35
N ASP A 251 -21.51 -18.94 -6.28
CA ASP A 251 -20.17 -18.34 -6.27
C ASP A 251 -19.65 -17.99 -7.67
N VAL A 252 -18.71 -17.05 -7.75
CA VAL A 252 -18.09 -16.56 -8.98
C VAL A 252 -16.59 -16.37 -8.78
N VAL A 253 -15.79 -16.71 -9.78
CA VAL A 253 -14.35 -16.49 -9.83
C VAL A 253 -14.08 -15.32 -10.79
N VAL A 254 -13.39 -14.29 -10.31
CA VAL A 254 -13.14 -13.04 -11.03
C VAL A 254 -11.70 -12.58 -10.88
N GLN A 255 -11.24 -11.80 -11.85
CA GLN A 255 -9.94 -11.13 -11.81
C GLN A 255 -10.05 -9.74 -11.13
N PRO A 256 -8.93 -9.18 -10.60
CA PRO A 256 -8.94 -8.00 -9.73
C PRO A 256 -9.50 -6.72 -10.36
N ALA A 257 -9.34 -6.50 -11.66
CA ALA A 257 -9.89 -5.31 -12.33
C ALA A 257 -11.33 -5.50 -12.83
N MET A 258 -12.04 -6.53 -12.35
CA MET A 258 -13.48 -6.62 -12.55
C MET A 258 -14.17 -5.49 -11.76
N GLY A 259 -14.92 -4.62 -12.46
CA GLY A 259 -15.79 -3.64 -11.81
C GLY A 259 -17.01 -4.32 -11.18
N TRP A 260 -17.40 -3.91 -9.98
CA TRP A 260 -18.53 -4.54 -9.28
C TRP A 260 -19.86 -4.30 -9.99
N GLU A 261 -20.02 -3.13 -10.63
CA GLU A 261 -21.21 -2.77 -11.41
C GLU A 261 -21.38 -3.72 -12.60
N ALA A 262 -20.33 -3.87 -13.43
CA ALA A 262 -20.32 -4.78 -14.56
C ALA A 262 -20.50 -6.26 -14.14
N LEU A 263 -19.96 -6.65 -12.98
CA LEU A 263 -20.21 -7.97 -12.41
C LEU A 263 -21.70 -8.16 -12.08
N ASN A 264 -22.33 -7.17 -11.45
CA ASN A 264 -23.75 -7.23 -11.09
C ASN A 264 -24.69 -7.18 -12.30
N ASP A 265 -24.32 -6.45 -13.36
CA ASP A 265 -25.04 -6.49 -14.63
C ASP A 265 -25.06 -7.91 -15.19
N HIS A 266 -23.90 -8.58 -15.21
CA HIS A 266 -23.80 -9.97 -15.68
C HIS A 266 -24.59 -10.95 -14.80
N LEU A 267 -24.40 -10.88 -13.47
CA LEU A 267 -25.10 -11.75 -12.51
C LEU A 267 -26.61 -11.55 -12.54
N GLY A 268 -27.05 -10.32 -12.85
CA GLY A 268 -28.44 -9.95 -12.88
C GLY A 268 -29.30 -10.74 -13.86
N HIS A 269 -28.71 -11.17 -14.99
CA HIS A 269 -29.38 -12.03 -15.97
C HIS A 269 -29.70 -13.43 -15.45
N GLU A 270 -28.96 -13.90 -14.45
CA GLU A 270 -29.17 -15.20 -13.80
C GLU A 270 -30.01 -15.08 -12.51
N GLY A 271 -30.58 -13.90 -12.22
CA GLY A 271 -31.31 -13.64 -10.97
C GLY A 271 -30.42 -13.55 -9.72
N LEU A 272 -29.11 -13.35 -9.92
CA LEU A 272 -28.12 -13.25 -8.85
C LEU A 272 -27.58 -11.82 -8.72
N PHE A 273 -26.94 -11.54 -7.60
CA PHE A 273 -26.12 -10.34 -7.41
C PHE A 273 -25.02 -10.55 -6.35
N PHE A 274 -24.01 -9.70 -6.44
CA PHE A 274 -22.92 -9.51 -5.49
C PHE A 274 -23.24 -8.25 -4.64
N PRO A 275 -23.50 -8.42 -3.33
CA PRO A 275 -24.05 -7.31 -2.53
C PRO A 275 -23.15 -6.11 -2.25
N PRO A 276 -21.83 -6.25 -2.02
CA PRO A 276 -20.97 -5.09 -1.78
C PRO A 276 -21.06 -4.07 -2.91
N ASP A 277 -21.43 -2.84 -2.56
CA ASP A 277 -21.81 -1.75 -3.47
C ASP A 277 -21.13 -0.42 -3.09
N PRO A 278 -19.78 -0.35 -3.08
CA PRO A 278 -19.07 0.90 -2.83
C PRO A 278 -19.32 1.90 -3.97
N GLY A 279 -18.76 3.11 -3.84
CA GLY A 279 -18.84 4.14 -4.87
C GLY A 279 -18.49 3.64 -6.30
N PRO A 280 -19.10 4.22 -7.35
CA PRO A 280 -18.87 3.81 -8.74
C PRO A 280 -17.40 3.77 -9.16
N GLY A 281 -17.06 2.88 -10.09
CA GLY A 281 -15.70 2.71 -10.59
C GLY A 281 -14.77 1.86 -9.70
N ALA A 282 -15.22 1.44 -8.53
CA ALA A 282 -14.47 0.49 -7.71
C ALA A 282 -14.37 -0.89 -8.38
N MET A 283 -13.21 -1.53 -8.22
CA MET A 283 -12.91 -2.84 -8.78
C MET A 283 -12.54 -3.84 -7.68
N ILE A 284 -12.81 -5.13 -7.91
CA ILE A 284 -12.74 -6.19 -6.91
C ILE A 284 -11.39 -6.23 -6.16
N GLY A 285 -10.26 -6.03 -6.84
CA GLY A 285 -8.94 -6.02 -6.21
C GLY A 285 -8.79 -4.90 -5.18
N GLY A 286 -9.24 -3.69 -5.52
CA GLY A 286 -9.28 -2.55 -4.60
C GLY A 286 -10.26 -2.77 -3.45
N MET A 287 -11.44 -3.30 -3.75
CA MET A 287 -12.46 -3.65 -2.74
C MET A 287 -11.93 -4.65 -1.71
N ILE A 288 -11.19 -5.67 -2.14
CA ILE A 288 -10.50 -6.61 -1.24
C ILE A 288 -9.40 -5.89 -0.46
N GLY A 289 -8.61 -5.07 -1.14
CA GLY A 289 -7.51 -4.31 -0.55
C GLY A 289 -7.97 -3.45 0.63
N THR A 290 -9.07 -2.72 0.50
CA THR A 290 -9.60 -1.84 1.56
C THR A 290 -10.60 -2.55 2.49
N GLY A 291 -11.06 -3.75 2.14
CA GLY A 291 -12.14 -4.41 2.88
C GLY A 291 -13.45 -3.62 2.78
N CYS A 292 -13.75 -3.07 1.60
CA CYS A 292 -14.77 -2.04 1.40
C CYS A 292 -16.16 -2.41 1.92
N SER A 293 -16.93 -1.37 2.22
CA SER A 293 -18.35 -1.44 2.59
C SER A 293 -19.22 -0.85 1.46
N GLY A 294 -20.42 -0.36 1.80
CA GLY A 294 -21.39 0.25 0.89
C GLY A 294 -22.79 0.31 1.52
N THR A 295 -23.80 0.77 0.78
CA THR A 295 -25.17 0.93 1.33
C THR A 295 -25.79 -0.40 1.76
N ASN A 296 -25.41 -1.50 1.11
CA ASN A 296 -25.92 -2.83 1.40
C ASN A 296 -25.20 -3.52 2.58
N ALA A 297 -24.11 -2.94 3.10
CA ALA A 297 -23.28 -3.59 4.10
C ALA A 297 -24.02 -3.86 5.42
N TYR A 298 -24.95 -2.97 5.80
CA TYR A 298 -25.79 -3.19 6.97
C TYR A 298 -26.50 -4.55 6.94
N ARG A 299 -27.06 -4.94 5.78
CA ARG A 299 -27.81 -6.20 5.64
C ARG A 299 -26.93 -7.39 5.29
N TYR A 300 -25.88 -7.18 4.50
CA TYR A 300 -25.12 -8.24 3.85
C TYR A 300 -23.68 -8.40 4.37
N GLY A 301 -23.19 -7.48 5.19
CA GLY A 301 -21.78 -7.40 5.60
C GLY A 301 -20.91 -6.75 4.52
N THR A 302 -19.61 -6.63 4.82
CA THR A 302 -18.64 -5.94 3.97
C THR A 302 -17.95 -6.91 3.02
N MET A 303 -16.98 -6.43 2.24
CA MET A 303 -16.15 -7.28 1.37
C MET A 303 -15.55 -8.47 2.13
N ARG A 304 -15.27 -8.29 3.43
CA ARG A 304 -14.77 -9.34 4.32
C ARG A 304 -15.66 -10.57 4.29
N GLU A 305 -16.98 -10.42 4.32
CA GLU A 305 -17.91 -11.53 4.36
C GLU A 305 -18.03 -12.22 3.01
N TRP A 306 -17.81 -11.51 1.89
CA TRP A 306 -18.15 -11.97 0.55
C TRP A 306 -17.03 -12.69 -0.21
N VAL A 307 -15.81 -12.66 0.29
CA VAL A 307 -14.67 -13.39 -0.29
C VAL A 307 -14.58 -14.80 0.27
N LEU A 308 -14.61 -15.81 -0.61
CA LEU A 308 -14.32 -17.19 -0.26
C LEU A 308 -12.82 -17.45 -0.30
N SER A 309 -12.15 -17.19 -1.41
CA SER A 309 -10.73 -17.52 -1.59
C SER A 309 -10.04 -16.46 -2.44
N LEU A 310 -8.74 -16.30 -2.23
CA LEU A 310 -7.88 -15.44 -3.03
C LEU A 310 -6.71 -16.22 -3.62
N THR A 311 -6.31 -15.86 -4.83
CA THR A 311 -4.98 -16.14 -5.37
C THR A 311 -4.15 -14.86 -5.23
N VAL A 312 -3.01 -14.97 -4.55
CA VAL A 312 -2.18 -13.82 -4.16
C VAL A 312 -0.73 -14.05 -4.57
N VAL A 313 -0.09 -13.02 -5.12
CA VAL A 313 1.35 -12.98 -5.38
C VAL A 313 2.04 -12.23 -4.25
N LEU A 314 2.97 -12.88 -3.57
CA LEU A 314 3.73 -12.33 -2.45
C LEU A 314 4.92 -11.47 -2.91
N ALA A 315 5.59 -10.82 -1.96
CA ALA A 315 6.69 -9.89 -2.22
C ALA A 315 7.89 -10.51 -2.96
N ASP A 316 8.08 -11.82 -2.87
CA ASP A 316 9.12 -12.60 -3.55
C ASP A 316 8.65 -13.21 -4.89
N GLY A 317 7.40 -12.97 -5.26
CA GLY A 317 6.75 -13.54 -6.43
C GLY A 317 6.12 -14.92 -6.19
N THR A 318 6.15 -15.46 -4.96
CA THR A 318 5.46 -16.72 -4.65
C THR A 318 3.95 -16.57 -4.85
N ILE A 319 3.34 -17.48 -5.60
CA ILE A 319 1.89 -17.54 -5.79
C ILE A 319 1.29 -18.47 -4.73
N ILE A 320 0.32 -17.96 -3.96
CA ILE A 320 -0.42 -18.74 -2.99
C ILE A 320 -1.93 -18.70 -3.29
N LYS A 321 -2.63 -19.74 -2.87
CA LYS A 321 -4.09 -19.78 -2.81
C LYS A 321 -4.52 -19.88 -1.35
N THR A 322 -5.36 -18.96 -0.89
CA THR A 322 -5.67 -18.85 0.55
C THR A 322 -6.55 -19.98 1.06
N ARG A 323 -7.44 -20.54 0.21
CA ARG A 323 -8.23 -21.73 0.53
C ARG A 323 -8.85 -22.38 -0.71
N GLN A 324 -9.61 -23.45 -0.50
CA GLN A 324 -10.46 -24.06 -1.53
C GLN A 324 -11.86 -23.42 -1.57
N ARG A 325 -12.63 -23.75 -2.61
CA ARG A 325 -13.96 -23.19 -2.90
C ARG A 325 -15.06 -23.41 -1.84
N PRO A 326 -15.10 -24.52 -1.07
CA PRO A 326 -16.19 -24.75 -0.12
C PRO A 326 -16.44 -23.57 0.82
N ARG A 327 -17.71 -23.28 1.11
CA ARG A 327 -18.11 -22.15 1.98
C ARG A 327 -17.59 -22.30 3.41
N LYS A 328 -17.46 -23.53 3.89
CA LYS A 328 -16.91 -23.87 5.20
C LYS A 328 -15.56 -24.56 5.03
N SER A 329 -14.58 -24.14 5.81
CA SER A 329 -13.27 -24.79 5.92
C SER A 329 -12.68 -24.46 7.29
N SER A 330 -12.03 -25.45 7.90
CA SER A 330 -11.20 -25.28 9.10
C SER A 330 -9.79 -25.82 8.87
N ALA A 331 -9.39 -25.94 7.60
CA ALA A 331 -8.07 -26.43 7.21
C ALA A 331 -7.03 -25.31 7.36
N GLY A 332 -6.39 -25.23 8.52
CA GLY A 332 -5.33 -24.26 8.81
C GLY A 332 -5.86 -22.86 9.13
N TYR A 333 -4.97 -21.85 9.05
CA TYR A 333 -5.30 -20.45 9.32
C TYR A 333 -6.09 -19.82 8.17
N ASP A 334 -7.00 -18.88 8.49
CA ASP A 334 -7.73 -18.13 7.47
C ASP A 334 -6.88 -16.99 6.91
N LEU A 335 -5.97 -17.33 5.99
CA LEU A 335 -5.15 -16.35 5.27
C LEU A 335 -6.00 -15.39 4.42
N THR A 336 -7.22 -15.78 4.03
CA THR A 336 -8.10 -14.95 3.20
C THR A 336 -8.41 -13.64 3.93
N LYS A 337 -8.79 -13.74 5.21
CA LYS A 337 -9.11 -12.58 6.06
C LYS A 337 -7.91 -11.71 6.40
N LEU A 338 -6.69 -12.24 6.26
CA LEU A 338 -5.45 -11.49 6.45
C LEU A 338 -5.14 -10.57 5.27
N PHE A 339 -5.47 -10.99 4.04
CA PHE A 339 -5.26 -10.16 2.84
C PHE A 339 -6.38 -9.14 2.61
N ILE A 340 -7.61 -9.41 3.09
CA ILE A 340 -8.72 -8.44 3.01
C ILE A 340 -8.47 -7.30 4.01
N GLY A 341 -8.43 -6.07 3.51
CA GLY A 341 -8.06 -4.89 4.29
C GLY A 341 -6.54 -4.71 4.46
N SER A 342 -5.72 -5.49 3.75
CA SER A 342 -4.25 -5.35 3.81
C SER A 342 -3.71 -4.21 2.94
N GLU A 343 -4.55 -3.60 2.11
CA GLU A 343 -4.23 -2.46 1.26
C GLU A 343 -3.02 -2.70 0.32
N GLY A 344 -2.85 -3.95 -0.12
CA GLY A 344 -1.73 -4.35 -0.97
C GLY A 344 -0.37 -4.37 -0.25
N THR A 345 -0.34 -4.22 1.08
CA THR A 345 0.90 -4.24 1.86
C THR A 345 1.43 -5.65 2.09
N LEU A 346 0.60 -6.69 1.99
CA LEU A 346 1.01 -8.08 2.25
C LEU A 346 1.16 -8.92 0.98
N GLY A 347 0.51 -8.53 -0.11
CA GLY A 347 0.50 -9.26 -1.37
C GLY A 347 -0.40 -8.60 -2.41
N LEU A 348 -0.24 -9.04 -3.66
CA LEU A 348 -1.03 -8.61 -4.81
C LEU A 348 -2.10 -9.64 -5.16
N VAL A 349 -3.37 -9.28 -5.02
CA VAL A 349 -4.50 -10.17 -5.34
C VAL A 349 -4.68 -10.25 -6.86
N THR A 350 -4.69 -11.47 -7.41
CA THR A 350 -4.74 -11.73 -8.86
C THR A 350 -5.98 -12.51 -9.30
N GLU A 351 -6.67 -13.18 -8.37
CA GLU A 351 -7.96 -13.81 -8.59
C GLU A 351 -8.74 -13.88 -7.27
N ALA A 352 -10.05 -13.70 -7.32
CA ALA A 352 -10.94 -13.83 -6.18
C ALA A 352 -12.10 -14.78 -6.49
N THR A 353 -12.35 -15.73 -5.58
CA THR A 353 -13.61 -16.48 -5.54
C THR A 353 -14.54 -15.77 -4.56
N LEU A 354 -15.65 -15.23 -5.08
CA LEU A 354 -16.63 -14.45 -4.35
C LEU A 354 -17.92 -15.25 -4.19
N LYS A 355 -18.60 -15.09 -3.05
CA LYS A 355 -20.01 -15.52 -2.93
C LYS A 355 -20.88 -14.60 -3.79
N VAL A 356 -22.00 -15.12 -4.25
CA VAL A 356 -23.12 -14.32 -4.76
C VAL A 356 -24.40 -14.77 -4.06
N THR A 357 -25.48 -14.01 -4.22
CA THR A 357 -26.78 -14.33 -3.63
C THR A 357 -27.90 -14.03 -4.61
N VAL A 358 -29.08 -14.58 -4.35
CA VAL A 358 -30.28 -14.38 -5.17
C VAL A 358 -30.81 -12.96 -4.95
N LYS A 359 -31.28 -12.32 -6.03
CA LYS A 359 -31.99 -11.04 -5.93
C LYS A 359 -33.27 -11.19 -5.09
N PRO A 360 -33.57 -10.23 -4.20
CA PRO A 360 -34.82 -10.25 -3.43
C PRO A 360 -36.04 -10.15 -4.36
N GLU A 361 -37.15 -10.80 -3.98
CA GLU A 361 -38.40 -10.78 -4.73
C GLU A 361 -39.04 -9.38 -4.80
N SER A 362 -38.88 -8.60 -3.73
CA SER A 362 -39.42 -7.25 -3.60
C SER A 362 -38.42 -6.34 -2.91
N THR A 363 -38.30 -5.12 -3.43
CA THR A 363 -37.60 -4.01 -2.77
C THR A 363 -38.53 -2.81 -2.62
N SER A 364 -38.23 -1.94 -1.66
CA SER A 364 -38.91 -0.65 -1.51
C SER A 364 -37.97 0.36 -0.87
N VAL A 365 -38.26 1.65 -1.05
CA VAL A 365 -37.53 2.77 -0.44
C VAL A 365 -38.51 3.57 0.43
N ALA A 366 -38.03 4.10 1.55
CA ALA A 366 -38.74 5.12 2.31
C ALA A 366 -37.81 6.25 2.73
N VAL A 367 -38.36 7.45 2.87
CA VAL A 367 -37.65 8.67 3.27
C VAL A 367 -38.39 9.34 4.42
N ALA A 368 -37.65 9.78 5.44
CA ALA A 368 -38.21 10.44 6.61
C ALA A 368 -37.37 11.65 7.02
N SER A 369 -38.00 12.83 7.12
CA SER A 369 -37.33 14.05 7.60
C SER A 369 -37.51 14.24 9.11
N PHE A 370 -36.52 14.86 9.74
CA PHE A 370 -36.42 15.05 11.19
C PHE A 370 -36.02 16.49 11.54
N PRO A 371 -36.45 16.99 12.71
CA PRO A 371 -36.14 18.35 13.15
C PRO A 371 -34.65 18.59 13.45
N SER A 372 -33.88 17.53 13.75
CA SER A 372 -32.43 17.61 13.91
C SER A 372 -31.73 16.29 13.58
N ILE A 373 -30.42 16.35 13.34
CA ILE A 373 -29.60 15.18 13.03
C ILE A 373 -29.60 14.15 14.17
N ARG A 374 -29.69 14.62 15.43
CA ARG A 374 -29.80 13.75 16.61
C ARG A 374 -31.12 12.98 16.65
N HIS A 375 -32.24 13.58 16.24
CA HIS A 375 -33.52 12.87 16.15
C HIS A 375 -33.46 11.76 15.09
N ALA A 376 -32.89 12.08 13.92
CA ALA A 376 -32.65 11.10 12.86
C ALA A 376 -31.77 9.95 13.36
N ALA A 377 -30.57 10.23 13.89
CA ALA A 377 -29.68 9.19 14.43
C ALA A 377 -30.32 8.36 15.56
N THR A 378 -31.12 8.98 16.43
CA THR A 378 -31.88 8.27 17.48
C THR A 378 -32.91 7.30 16.88
N CYS A 379 -33.57 7.66 15.78
CA CYS A 379 -34.45 6.74 15.05
C CYS A 379 -33.67 5.51 14.57
N VAL A 380 -32.47 5.71 14.01
CA VAL A 380 -31.61 4.63 13.54
C VAL A 380 -31.26 3.68 14.68
N SER A 381 -30.77 4.19 15.82
CA SER A 381 -30.45 3.35 16.99
C SER A 381 -31.67 2.54 17.47
N LYS A 382 -32.89 3.09 17.37
CA LYS A 382 -34.14 2.36 17.71
C LYS A 382 -34.50 1.29 16.69
N VAL A 383 -34.39 1.59 15.38
CA VAL A 383 -34.67 0.64 14.28
C VAL A 383 -33.71 -0.55 14.37
N VAL A 384 -32.40 -0.26 14.48
CA VAL A 384 -31.35 -1.27 14.60
C VAL A 384 -31.48 -2.03 15.92
N GLY A 385 -31.72 -1.34 17.04
CA GLY A 385 -31.88 -1.96 18.36
C GLY A 385 -33.10 -2.88 18.48
N LYS A 386 -34.14 -2.66 17.67
CA LYS A 386 -35.28 -3.60 17.54
C LYS A 386 -35.00 -4.79 16.61
N GLY A 387 -33.87 -4.81 15.91
CA GLY A 387 -33.51 -5.87 14.99
C GLY A 387 -34.41 -5.92 13.74
N ILE A 388 -34.96 -4.78 13.31
CA ILE A 388 -35.78 -4.74 12.10
C ILE A 388 -34.85 -4.97 10.89
N PRO A 389 -35.09 -6.00 10.05
CA PRO A 389 -34.17 -6.38 8.98
C PRO A 389 -34.33 -5.51 7.74
N VAL A 390 -33.92 -4.23 7.85
CA VAL A 390 -33.84 -3.31 6.70
C VAL A 390 -32.61 -3.61 5.84
N ALA A 391 -32.67 -3.27 4.56
CA ALA A 391 -31.59 -3.50 3.61
C ALA A 391 -30.48 -2.44 3.71
N ALA A 392 -30.86 -1.18 3.94
CA ALA A 392 -29.95 -0.05 4.15
C ALA A 392 -30.62 1.01 5.03
N VAL A 393 -29.80 1.77 5.76
CA VAL A 393 -30.23 2.98 6.48
C VAL A 393 -29.18 4.05 6.28
N GLU A 394 -29.56 5.10 5.56
CA GLU A 394 -28.68 6.20 5.21
C GLU A 394 -29.15 7.50 5.85
N ILE A 395 -28.23 8.37 6.24
CA ILE A 395 -28.52 9.71 6.75
C ILE A 395 -27.93 10.76 5.82
N LEU A 396 -28.66 11.86 5.63
CA LEU A 396 -28.17 13.10 5.04
C LEU A 396 -28.54 14.24 5.99
N ASP A 397 -27.61 15.15 6.28
CA ASP A 397 -27.93 16.35 7.05
C ASP A 397 -28.59 17.43 6.18
N ASP A 398 -29.09 18.48 6.84
CA ASP A 398 -29.64 19.69 6.22
C ASP A 398 -28.70 20.32 5.19
N ASN A 399 -27.40 20.43 5.48
CA ASN A 399 -26.42 20.94 4.52
C ASN A 399 -26.30 20.05 3.28
N GLN A 400 -26.32 18.73 3.44
CA GLN A 400 -26.32 17.78 2.33
C GLN A 400 -27.60 17.90 1.49
N MET A 401 -28.76 18.00 2.13
CA MET A 401 -30.05 18.20 1.42
C MET A 401 -30.08 19.53 0.68
N LYS A 402 -29.51 20.59 1.26
CA LYS A 402 -29.34 21.89 0.59
C LYS A 402 -28.43 21.77 -0.64
N CYS A 403 -27.29 21.08 -0.55
CA CYS A 403 -26.42 20.86 -1.71
C CYS A 403 -27.15 20.15 -2.85
N ILE A 404 -28.01 19.17 -2.52
CA ILE A 404 -28.82 18.44 -3.51
C ILE A 404 -29.79 19.38 -4.23
N ASN A 405 -30.47 20.26 -3.49
CA ASN A 405 -31.36 21.26 -4.07
C ASN A 405 -30.59 22.26 -4.95
N ASP A 406 -29.49 22.82 -4.44
CA ASP A 406 -28.66 23.81 -5.15
C ASP A 406 -28.05 23.23 -6.44
N ALA A 407 -27.69 21.95 -6.45
CA ALA A 407 -27.14 21.26 -7.60
C ALA A 407 -28.18 20.95 -8.69
N GLY A 408 -29.48 20.90 -8.36
CA GLY A 408 -30.57 20.64 -9.31
C GLY A 408 -30.50 19.25 -9.97
N MET A 409 -29.87 18.27 -9.31
CA MET A 409 -29.63 16.92 -9.86
C MET A 409 -30.77 15.92 -9.59
N THR A 410 -31.81 16.32 -8.85
CA THR A 410 -32.98 15.48 -8.55
C THR A 410 -34.25 16.09 -9.15
N SER A 411 -35.27 15.26 -9.42
CA SER A 411 -36.53 15.68 -10.05
C SER A 411 -37.43 16.53 -9.15
N ARG A 412 -37.17 16.58 -7.84
CA ARG A 412 -37.98 17.28 -6.84
C ARG A 412 -37.11 18.13 -5.91
N ALA A 413 -37.72 19.17 -5.35
CA ALA A 413 -37.12 19.90 -4.26
C ALA A 413 -37.33 19.15 -2.93
N TRP A 414 -36.28 19.07 -2.13
CA TRP A 414 -36.30 18.42 -0.82
C TRP A 414 -36.37 19.44 0.31
N ALA A 415 -36.92 19.03 1.46
CA ALA A 415 -36.78 19.81 2.68
C ALA A 415 -35.31 19.80 3.11
N GLU A 416 -34.76 20.98 3.42
CA GLU A 416 -33.39 21.14 3.93
C GLU A 416 -33.31 20.79 5.41
N GLU A 417 -33.61 19.53 5.71
CA GLU A 417 -33.70 18.96 7.05
C GLU A 417 -32.88 17.67 7.14
N ALA A 418 -32.52 17.26 8.36
CA ALA A 418 -31.92 15.96 8.57
C ALA A 418 -32.88 14.86 8.09
N THR A 419 -32.40 14.00 7.19
CA THR A 419 -33.25 13.06 6.46
C THR A 419 -32.66 11.65 6.49
N LEU A 420 -33.50 10.67 6.78
CA LEU A 420 -33.15 9.25 6.69
C LEU A 420 -33.72 8.64 5.40
N PHE A 421 -32.94 7.80 4.76
CA PHE A 421 -33.33 6.98 3.62
C PHE A 421 -33.21 5.51 4.00
N PHE A 422 -34.29 4.75 3.83
CA PHE A 422 -34.36 3.33 4.13
C PHE A 422 -34.53 2.55 2.83
N LYS A 423 -33.78 1.46 2.69
CA LYS A 423 -34.11 0.39 1.73
C LYS A 423 -34.68 -0.81 2.47
N PHE A 424 -35.66 -1.45 1.85
CA PHE A 424 -36.27 -2.68 2.30
C PHE A 424 -36.10 -3.74 1.22
N ALA A 425 -35.87 -4.99 1.63
CA ALA A 425 -35.72 -6.11 0.72
C ALA A 425 -36.25 -7.40 1.35
N GLY A 426 -36.98 -8.20 0.57
CA GLY A 426 -37.51 -9.48 1.02
C GLY A 426 -38.71 -9.92 0.20
N THR A 427 -39.63 -10.63 0.84
CA THR A 427 -40.94 -10.93 0.25
C THR A 427 -41.84 -9.69 0.31
N PRO A 428 -42.87 -9.57 -0.55
CA PRO A 428 -43.80 -8.44 -0.51
C PRO A 428 -44.44 -8.20 0.87
N ALA A 429 -44.80 -9.29 1.58
CA ALA A 429 -45.36 -9.20 2.93
C ALA A 429 -44.33 -8.70 3.96
N GLY A 430 -43.10 -9.22 3.89
CA GLY A 430 -42.02 -8.81 4.79
C GLY A 430 -41.62 -7.34 4.62
N VAL A 431 -41.54 -6.86 3.38
CA VAL A 431 -41.27 -5.44 3.08
C VAL A 431 -42.37 -4.54 3.67
N LYS A 432 -43.65 -4.91 3.49
CA LYS A 432 -44.77 -4.16 4.07
C LYS A 432 -44.72 -4.10 5.59
N GLU A 433 -44.40 -5.21 6.24
CA GLU A 433 -44.25 -5.27 7.70
C GLU A 433 -43.10 -4.37 8.19
N GLN A 434 -41.93 -4.47 7.56
CA GLN A 434 -40.76 -3.65 7.89
C GLN A 434 -41.07 -2.15 7.78
N ILE A 435 -41.69 -1.71 6.67
CA ILE A 435 -42.09 -0.31 6.48
C ILE A 435 -43.01 0.17 7.61
N SER A 436 -44.02 -0.64 7.98
CA SER A 436 -44.95 -0.28 9.06
C SER A 436 -44.25 -0.12 10.41
N GLN A 437 -43.33 -1.03 10.74
CA GLN A 437 -42.56 -0.96 11.99
C GLN A 437 -41.62 0.25 12.01
N VAL A 438 -40.90 0.51 10.91
CA VAL A 438 -39.98 1.66 10.79
C VAL A 438 -40.76 2.97 10.84
N GLN A 439 -41.91 3.07 10.18
CA GLN A 439 -42.78 4.26 10.24
C GLN A 439 -43.22 4.55 11.69
N GLY A 440 -43.60 3.52 12.45
CA GLY A 440 -43.96 3.65 13.86
C GLY A 440 -42.80 4.17 14.72
N LEU A 441 -41.58 3.68 14.49
CA LEU A 441 -40.38 4.13 15.20
C LEU A 441 -39.95 5.55 14.80
N ALA A 442 -40.03 5.88 13.51
CA ALA A 442 -39.74 7.22 13.01
C ALA A 442 -40.67 8.26 13.66
N LYS A 443 -41.97 7.95 13.75
CA LYS A 443 -42.93 8.80 14.47
C LYS A 443 -42.58 8.95 15.95
N GLN A 444 -42.20 7.88 16.63
CA GLN A 444 -41.76 7.92 18.04
C GLN A 444 -40.43 8.67 18.23
N ALA A 445 -39.61 8.79 17.19
CA ALA A 445 -38.38 9.57 17.18
C ALA A 445 -38.60 11.01 16.69
N GLY A 446 -39.85 11.42 16.43
CA GLY A 446 -40.19 12.79 16.07
C GLY A 446 -40.03 13.13 14.58
N SER A 447 -40.16 12.16 13.68
CA SER A 447 -40.16 12.42 12.23
C SER A 447 -41.28 13.40 11.85
N ARG A 448 -40.95 14.38 11.01
CA ARG A 448 -41.93 15.33 10.43
C ARG A 448 -42.69 14.70 9.26
N THR A 449 -41.97 13.94 8.44
CA THR A 449 -42.51 13.27 7.25
C THR A 449 -42.09 11.81 7.23
N PHE A 450 -42.87 10.98 6.53
CA PHE A 450 -42.50 9.61 6.20
C PHE A 450 -43.17 9.23 4.89
N GLU A 451 -42.39 9.18 3.81
CA GLU A 451 -42.81 8.83 2.46
C GLU A 451 -42.24 7.46 2.10
N PHE A 452 -43.00 6.59 1.44
CA PHE A 452 -42.49 5.32 0.94
C PHE A 452 -42.97 5.09 -0.48
N ALA A 453 -42.11 4.49 -1.29
CA ALA A 453 -42.37 4.24 -2.69
C ALA A 453 -43.39 3.10 -2.91
N LYS A 454 -44.28 3.28 -3.88
CA LYS A 454 -45.28 2.31 -4.32
C LYS A 454 -45.01 1.76 -5.71
N SER A 455 -44.10 2.37 -6.46
CA SER A 455 -43.65 1.94 -7.79
C SER A 455 -42.12 1.90 -7.87
N GLN A 456 -41.58 1.37 -8.97
CA GLN A 456 -40.14 1.43 -9.22
C GLN A 456 -39.67 2.87 -9.47
N GLU A 457 -40.46 3.67 -10.19
CA GLU A 457 -40.15 5.07 -10.48
C GLU A 457 -40.06 5.90 -9.19
N GLU A 458 -40.99 5.70 -8.24
CA GLU A 458 -40.93 6.34 -6.92
C GLU A 458 -39.72 5.86 -6.09
N GLN A 459 -39.31 4.59 -6.22
CA GLN A 459 -38.09 4.09 -5.54
C GLN A 459 -36.85 4.81 -6.07
N ASP A 460 -36.74 4.94 -7.39
CA ASP A 460 -35.61 5.59 -8.05
C ASP A 460 -35.59 7.09 -7.72
N GLU A 461 -36.74 7.76 -7.74
CA GLU A 461 -36.87 9.17 -7.34
C GLU A 461 -36.47 9.38 -5.87
N LEU A 462 -37.02 8.59 -4.94
CA LEU A 462 -36.73 8.75 -3.52
C LEU A 462 -35.26 8.45 -3.19
N TRP A 463 -34.66 7.49 -3.87
CA TRP A 463 -33.25 7.14 -3.64
C TRP A 463 -32.26 8.10 -4.34
N SER A 464 -32.72 8.87 -5.34
CA SER A 464 -31.86 9.76 -6.14
C SER A 464 -31.07 10.75 -5.28
N ALA A 465 -31.70 11.37 -4.26
CA ALA A 465 -31.02 12.29 -3.35
C ALA A 465 -29.81 11.66 -2.66
N ARG A 466 -29.94 10.42 -2.17
CA ARG A 466 -28.83 9.69 -1.57
C ARG A 466 -27.73 9.36 -2.58
N LYS A 467 -28.11 8.99 -3.81
CA LYS A 467 -27.17 8.66 -4.89
C LYS A 467 -26.33 9.88 -5.31
N GLU A 468 -26.95 11.05 -5.38
CA GLU A 468 -26.30 12.31 -5.80
C GLU A 468 -25.58 13.05 -4.67
N ALA A 469 -25.61 12.54 -3.42
CA ALA A 469 -25.07 13.24 -2.25
C ALA A 469 -23.62 13.73 -2.45
N LEU A 470 -22.69 12.84 -2.82
CA LEU A 470 -21.30 13.23 -3.05
C LEU A 470 -21.17 14.28 -4.16
N TRP A 471 -21.80 14.05 -5.31
CA TRP A 471 -21.70 14.93 -6.47
C TRP A 471 -22.26 16.32 -6.20
N SER A 472 -23.39 16.38 -5.50
CA SER A 472 -24.04 17.64 -5.12
C SER A 472 -23.15 18.49 -4.21
N THR A 473 -22.47 17.90 -3.21
CA THR A 473 -21.50 18.61 -2.38
C THR A 473 -20.25 19.02 -3.16
N THR A 474 -19.81 18.24 -4.16
CA THR A 474 -18.68 18.67 -5.00
C THR A 474 -19.03 19.80 -5.96
N ALA A 475 -20.30 19.93 -6.36
CA ALA A 475 -20.75 20.94 -7.32
C ALA A 475 -20.64 22.37 -6.76
N ILE A 476 -20.68 22.53 -5.43
CA ILE A 476 -20.55 23.84 -4.77
C ILE A 476 -19.09 24.28 -4.54
N LYS A 477 -18.10 23.46 -4.94
CA LYS A 477 -16.68 23.81 -4.81
C LYS A 477 -16.35 25.07 -5.62
N LYS A 478 -15.53 25.93 -5.03
CA LYS A 478 -14.93 27.07 -5.72
C LYS A 478 -13.61 26.66 -6.38
N PRO A 479 -13.14 27.38 -7.40
CA PRO A 479 -11.79 27.18 -7.93
C PRO A 479 -10.74 27.27 -6.82
N GLY A 480 -9.91 26.24 -6.70
CA GLY A 480 -8.91 26.11 -5.63
C GLY A 480 -9.38 25.35 -4.39
N ASP A 481 -10.67 25.04 -4.26
CA ASP A 481 -11.17 24.19 -3.18
C ASP A 481 -10.82 22.72 -3.41
N ARG A 482 -10.58 22.03 -2.30
CA ARG A 482 -10.37 20.60 -2.16
C ARG A 482 -11.48 19.99 -1.31
N VAL A 483 -11.63 18.68 -1.41
CA VAL A 483 -12.59 17.90 -0.64
C VAL A 483 -11.81 17.01 0.32
N TRP A 484 -12.16 17.04 1.59
CA TRP A 484 -11.73 16.03 2.55
C TRP A 484 -12.95 15.20 2.95
N THR A 485 -12.96 13.94 2.54
CA THR A 485 -13.99 12.99 2.96
C THR A 485 -13.56 12.31 4.26
N GLY A 486 -14.09 12.75 5.38
CA GLY A 486 -13.93 12.09 6.67
C GLY A 486 -14.76 10.82 6.76
N ASP A 487 -14.33 9.86 7.57
CA ASP A 487 -14.97 8.54 7.72
C ASP A 487 -14.63 7.96 9.09
N VAL A 488 -15.65 7.66 9.89
CA VAL A 488 -15.55 7.03 11.21
C VAL A 488 -16.77 6.14 11.44
N ALA A 489 -16.66 5.16 12.33
CA ALA A 489 -17.81 4.41 12.82
C ALA A 489 -17.75 4.27 14.34
N VAL A 490 -18.91 4.19 14.98
CA VAL A 490 -19.05 4.04 16.44
C VAL A 490 -20.13 3.02 16.77
N PRO A 491 -20.13 2.46 17.99
CA PRO A 491 -21.26 1.69 18.49
C PRO A 491 -22.57 2.47 18.35
N MET A 492 -23.66 1.78 17.99
CA MET A 492 -24.97 2.40 17.72
C MET A 492 -25.51 3.27 18.85
N SER A 493 -25.11 3.03 20.10
CA SER A 493 -25.47 3.83 21.26
C SER A 493 -24.79 5.20 21.31
N LYS A 494 -23.66 5.37 20.60
CA LYS A 494 -22.84 6.59 20.56
C LYS A 494 -23.06 7.43 19.31
N LEU A 495 -23.60 6.82 18.25
CA LEU A 495 -23.86 7.47 16.97
C LEU A 495 -24.60 8.83 17.07
N PRO A 496 -25.70 8.97 17.83
CA PRO A 496 -26.42 10.24 17.88
C PRO A 496 -25.62 11.38 18.53
N GLU A 497 -24.78 11.05 19.52
CA GLU A 497 -23.93 11.99 20.22
C GLU A 497 -22.78 12.46 19.31
N LEU A 498 -22.06 11.51 18.70
CA LEU A 498 -20.92 11.83 17.84
C LEU A 498 -21.31 12.67 16.62
N ILE A 499 -22.40 12.34 15.93
CA ILE A 499 -22.84 13.09 14.75
C ILE A 499 -23.25 14.53 15.12
N GLU A 500 -23.96 14.71 16.24
CA GLU A 500 -24.35 16.06 16.70
C GLU A 500 -23.11 16.89 17.03
N GLU A 501 -22.19 16.35 17.82
CA GLU A 501 -20.95 17.03 18.17
C GLU A 501 -20.07 17.36 16.95
N THR A 502 -19.99 16.44 15.99
CA THR A 502 -19.23 16.65 14.75
C THR A 502 -19.84 17.79 13.94
N LYS A 503 -21.17 17.83 13.83
CA LYS A 503 -21.89 18.92 13.15
C LYS A 503 -21.67 20.26 13.83
N GLU A 504 -21.71 20.31 15.17
CA GLU A 504 -21.39 21.52 15.92
C GLU A 504 -19.95 21.98 15.70
N ASP A 505 -19.00 21.06 15.70
CA ASP A 505 -17.58 21.35 15.47
C ASP A 505 -17.33 21.92 14.08
N MET A 506 -18.07 21.44 13.07
CA MET A 506 -18.07 21.96 11.71
C MET A 506 -18.63 23.39 11.66
N ALA A 507 -19.78 23.63 12.28
CA ALA A 507 -20.38 24.97 12.34
C ALA A 507 -19.44 25.98 13.03
N LYS A 508 -18.84 25.61 14.17
CA LYS A 508 -17.86 26.45 14.90
C LYS A 508 -16.59 26.71 14.10
N SER A 509 -16.21 25.79 13.20
CA SER A 509 -15.06 25.96 12.33
C SER A 509 -15.30 26.97 11.20
N GLY A 510 -16.54 27.32 10.85
CA GLY A 510 -16.81 28.17 9.69
C GLY A 510 -16.33 27.61 8.34
N LEU A 511 -15.94 26.33 8.29
CA LEU A 511 -15.78 25.57 7.05
C LEU A 511 -17.13 25.03 6.63
N PHE A 512 -17.34 24.90 5.31
CA PHE A 512 -18.53 24.23 4.82
C PHE A 512 -18.31 22.73 4.84
N ALA A 513 -19.25 22.00 5.44
CA ALA A 513 -19.28 20.55 5.45
C ALA A 513 -20.71 20.04 5.40
N SER A 514 -20.85 18.84 4.86
CA SER A 514 -22.10 18.07 4.88
C SER A 514 -21.85 16.71 5.50
N ILE A 515 -22.90 16.10 6.03
CA ILE A 515 -22.86 14.75 6.60
C ILE A 515 -23.73 13.83 5.75
N VAL A 516 -23.13 12.72 5.33
CA VAL A 516 -23.80 11.58 4.69
C VAL A 516 -23.30 10.32 5.37
N GLY A 517 -24.11 9.28 5.54
CA GLY A 517 -23.60 8.08 6.23
C GLY A 517 -24.45 6.85 6.11
N HIS A 518 -23.78 5.70 6.09
CA HIS A 518 -24.32 4.35 6.24
C HIS A 518 -24.68 4.06 7.71
N VAL A 519 -25.56 4.87 8.29
CA VAL A 519 -25.79 4.87 9.76
C VAL A 519 -26.35 3.58 10.33
N GLY A 520 -26.84 2.65 9.51
CA GLY A 520 -27.31 1.34 9.95
C GLY A 520 -26.26 0.55 10.73
N ASP A 521 -24.97 0.68 10.38
CA ASP A 521 -23.85 0.03 11.06
C ASP A 521 -23.01 0.99 11.93
N GLY A 522 -23.50 2.21 12.13
CA GLY A 522 -22.83 3.23 12.95
C GLY A 522 -21.77 4.04 12.20
N ASN A 523 -21.65 3.88 10.88
CA ASN A 523 -20.73 4.63 10.04
C ASN A 523 -21.35 5.94 9.50
N PHE A 524 -20.58 7.03 9.53
CA PHE A 524 -20.91 8.24 8.79
C PHE A 524 -19.66 8.93 8.25
N HIS A 525 -19.91 9.74 7.24
CA HIS A 525 -18.91 10.51 6.53
C HIS A 525 -19.17 11.99 6.69
N THR A 526 -18.10 12.75 6.58
CA THR A 526 -18.17 14.19 6.44
C THR A 526 -17.53 14.58 5.13
N ILE A 527 -18.19 15.43 4.35
CA ILE A 527 -17.64 15.95 3.10
C ILE A 527 -17.31 17.42 3.35
N LEU A 528 -16.05 17.66 3.71
CA LEU A 528 -15.53 18.96 4.13
C LEU A 528 -14.85 19.67 2.94
N LEU A 529 -15.25 20.90 2.67
CA LEU A 529 -14.63 21.74 1.65
C LEU A 529 -13.64 22.72 2.28
N TYR A 530 -12.46 22.81 1.70
CA TYR A 530 -11.39 23.68 2.18
C TYR A 530 -10.43 24.07 1.06
N ASN A 531 -9.77 25.22 1.19
CA ASN A 531 -8.63 25.60 0.35
C ASN A 531 -7.31 25.48 1.12
N ASP A 532 -6.18 25.70 0.44
CA ASP A 532 -4.84 25.54 1.04
C ASP A 532 -4.63 26.43 2.28
N ALA A 533 -5.23 27.63 2.33
CA ALA A 533 -5.15 28.52 3.51
C ALA A 533 -5.99 28.01 4.70
N GLN A 534 -7.01 27.21 4.44
CA GLN A 534 -7.90 26.61 5.44
C GLN A 534 -7.48 25.20 5.86
N ARG A 535 -6.43 24.63 5.25
CA ARG A 535 -6.01 23.24 5.46
C ARG A 535 -5.80 22.87 6.92
N GLN A 536 -5.05 23.68 7.68
CA GLN A 536 -4.82 23.41 9.10
C GLN A 536 -6.12 23.33 9.91
N LYS A 537 -7.08 24.19 9.57
CA LYS A 537 -8.40 24.21 10.22
C LYS A 537 -9.20 22.95 9.89
N ALA A 538 -9.14 22.52 8.63
CA ALA A 538 -9.77 21.28 8.18
C ALA A 538 -9.17 20.06 8.89
N GLU A 539 -7.84 19.98 8.98
CA GLU A 539 -7.11 18.94 9.71
C GLU A 539 -7.55 18.89 11.18
N THR A 540 -7.66 20.04 11.87
CA THR A 540 -8.14 20.08 13.26
C THR A 540 -9.59 19.60 13.43
N VAL A 541 -10.48 19.87 12.47
CA VAL A 541 -11.88 19.38 12.53
C VAL A 541 -11.92 17.87 12.33
N VAL A 542 -11.24 17.36 11.30
CA VAL A 542 -11.18 15.92 11.01
C VAL A 542 -10.54 15.16 12.16
N HIS A 543 -9.42 15.67 12.70
CA HIS A 543 -8.73 15.06 13.83
C HIS A 543 -9.63 14.96 15.07
N ARG A 544 -10.38 16.03 15.42
CA ARG A 544 -11.33 15.99 16.55
C ARG A 544 -12.45 14.96 16.35
N MET A 545 -12.98 14.84 15.13
CA MET A 545 -13.99 13.83 14.80
C MET A 545 -13.44 12.41 15.00
N VAL A 546 -12.23 12.13 14.47
CA VAL A 546 -11.58 10.82 14.63
C VAL A 546 -11.27 10.52 16.10
N LYS A 547 -10.73 11.50 16.83
CA LYS A 547 -10.43 11.38 18.26
C LYS A 547 -11.66 11.02 19.07
N LYS A 548 -12.74 11.77 18.91
CA LYS A 548 -14.00 11.49 19.60
C LYS A 548 -14.56 10.12 19.26
N ALA A 549 -14.48 9.69 17.99
CA ALA A 549 -14.90 8.35 17.60
C ALA A 549 -14.13 7.27 18.37
N VAL A 550 -12.80 7.37 18.45
CA VAL A 550 -11.96 6.44 19.21
C VAL A 550 -12.27 6.47 20.71
N GLU A 551 -12.42 7.66 21.31
CA GLU A 551 -12.80 7.83 22.72
C GLU A 551 -14.22 7.26 23.03
N MET A 552 -15.06 7.11 22.01
CA MET A 552 -16.39 6.50 22.08
C MET A 552 -16.40 5.01 21.68
N GLU A 553 -15.26 4.32 21.77
CA GLU A 553 -15.11 2.90 21.41
C GLU A 553 -15.38 2.61 19.91
N GLY A 554 -15.25 3.64 19.07
CA GLY A 554 -15.34 3.56 17.62
C GLY A 554 -14.00 3.31 16.93
N THR A 555 -13.98 3.58 15.63
CA THR A 555 -12.84 3.35 14.75
C THR A 555 -12.48 4.58 13.93
N VAL A 556 -11.20 4.72 13.60
CA VAL A 556 -10.63 5.82 12.81
C VAL A 556 -11.08 5.78 11.34
N THR A 557 -11.61 4.65 10.89
CA THR A 557 -12.16 4.46 9.55
C THR A 557 -13.24 3.38 9.56
N GLY A 558 -14.44 3.72 9.10
CA GLY A 558 -15.51 2.73 8.93
C GLY A 558 -15.28 1.85 7.70
N GLU A 559 -14.91 2.45 6.57
CA GLU A 559 -14.84 1.73 5.28
C GLU A 559 -13.72 2.13 4.32
N HIS A 560 -13.14 3.33 4.46
CA HIS A 560 -12.17 3.82 3.48
C HIS A 560 -10.81 3.13 3.58
N GLY A 561 -10.45 2.62 4.76
CA GLY A 561 -9.14 2.08 5.07
C GLY A 561 -8.24 3.09 5.78
N VAL A 562 -6.98 2.72 5.93
CA VAL A 562 -5.99 3.47 6.73
C VAL A 562 -5.05 4.25 5.83
N GLY A 563 -4.50 3.60 4.80
CA GLY A 563 -3.61 4.21 3.82
C GLY A 563 -2.42 4.94 4.43
N LEU A 564 -2.11 6.11 3.86
CA LEU A 564 -1.11 7.05 4.39
C LEU A 564 -1.73 8.02 5.38
N VAL A 565 -2.98 8.43 5.15
CA VAL A 565 -3.62 9.54 5.86
C VAL A 565 -3.94 9.18 7.31
N LYS A 566 -4.36 7.94 7.57
CA LYS A 566 -4.86 7.53 8.89
C LYS A 566 -3.94 6.58 9.66
N ARG A 567 -2.80 6.15 9.10
CA ARG A 567 -1.90 5.16 9.75
C ARG A 567 -1.42 5.56 11.14
N ASP A 568 -1.28 6.86 11.39
CA ASP A 568 -0.76 7.39 12.65
C ASP A 568 -1.86 7.47 13.73
N TYR A 569 -3.12 7.24 13.36
CA TYR A 569 -4.23 7.09 14.31
C TYR A 569 -4.34 5.67 14.88
N LEU A 570 -3.83 4.65 14.18
CA LEU A 570 -3.96 3.25 14.61
C LEU A 570 -3.41 2.93 16.01
N PRO A 571 -2.28 3.49 16.46
CA PRO A 571 -1.81 3.24 17.82
C PRO A 571 -2.77 3.77 18.90
N HIS A 572 -3.58 4.79 18.59
CA HIS A 572 -4.58 5.34 19.51
C HIS A 572 -5.83 4.48 19.58
N GLU A 573 -6.25 3.86 18.47
CA GLU A 573 -7.39 2.95 18.44
C GLU A 573 -7.03 1.56 19.00
N LEU A 574 -5.93 0.96 18.54
CA LEU A 574 -5.62 -0.46 18.75
C LEU A 574 -4.50 -0.70 19.79
N GLY A 575 -3.76 0.35 20.16
CA GLY A 575 -2.58 0.27 21.00
C GLY A 575 -1.30 -0.09 20.23
N GLU A 576 -0.17 0.44 20.70
CA GLU A 576 1.16 0.24 20.10
C GLU A 576 1.52 -1.23 19.89
N THR A 577 1.25 -2.09 20.86
CA THR A 577 1.58 -3.52 20.78
C THR A 577 0.82 -4.24 19.67
N THR A 578 -0.41 -3.82 19.37
CA THR A 578 -1.21 -4.36 18.26
C THR A 578 -0.61 -3.92 16.92
N VAL A 579 -0.24 -2.65 16.80
CA VAL A 579 0.44 -2.13 15.59
C VAL A 579 1.82 -2.78 15.40
N ASP A 580 2.54 -3.07 16.49
CA ASP A 580 3.79 -3.84 16.47
C ASP A 580 3.57 -5.27 15.93
N ALA A 581 2.45 -5.91 16.25
CA ALA A 581 2.09 -7.22 15.70
C ALA A 581 1.81 -7.13 14.19
N MET A 582 1.11 -6.09 13.73
CA MET A 582 0.93 -5.83 12.29
C MET A 582 2.26 -5.65 11.57
N ARG A 583 3.23 -4.93 12.16
CA ARG A 583 4.59 -4.80 11.60
C ARG A 583 5.31 -6.13 11.51
N GLN A 584 5.12 -7.02 12.48
CA GLN A 584 5.70 -8.36 12.43
C GLN A 584 5.09 -9.21 11.31
N ILE A 585 3.78 -9.12 11.08
CA ILE A 585 3.10 -9.76 9.94
C ILE A 585 3.63 -9.21 8.61
N LYS A 586 3.71 -7.88 8.49
CA LYS A 586 4.28 -7.21 7.31
C LYS A 586 5.70 -7.70 7.02
N LYS A 587 6.55 -7.79 8.04
CA LYS A 587 7.92 -8.33 7.90
C LYS A 587 7.94 -9.80 7.48
N ALA A 588 6.96 -10.60 7.89
CA ALA A 588 6.88 -12.01 7.52
C ALA A 588 6.52 -12.22 6.04
N PHE A 589 5.57 -11.44 5.51
CA PHE A 589 5.13 -11.54 4.11
C PHE A 589 5.96 -10.70 3.14
N ASP A 590 6.59 -9.63 3.62
CA ASP A 590 7.41 -8.71 2.84
C ASP A 590 8.65 -8.24 3.63
N PRO A 591 9.67 -9.12 3.77
CA PRO A 591 10.85 -8.83 4.58
C PRO A 591 11.72 -7.67 4.02
N LEU A 592 11.49 -7.26 2.77
CA LEU A 592 12.20 -6.16 2.11
C LEU A 592 11.38 -4.85 2.09
N CYS A 593 10.16 -4.84 2.64
CA CYS A 593 9.19 -3.74 2.56
C CYS A 593 9.01 -3.20 1.13
N LEU A 594 8.87 -4.06 0.13
CA LEU A 594 8.66 -3.65 -1.26
C LEU A 594 7.21 -3.25 -1.53
N LEU A 595 6.26 -4.03 -1.02
CA LEU A 595 4.85 -3.91 -1.30
C LEU A 595 4.24 -2.75 -0.50
N ASN A 596 3.83 -1.70 -1.20
CA ASN A 596 3.07 -0.58 -0.67
C ASN A 596 3.60 -0.02 0.66
N CYS A 597 4.92 0.15 0.75
CA CYS A 597 5.62 0.44 2.00
C CYS A 597 5.12 1.73 2.68
N ASP A 598 5.11 1.68 4.01
CA ASP A 598 4.63 2.74 4.92
C ASP A 598 3.13 3.05 4.87
N LYS A 599 2.30 2.24 4.20
CA LYS A 599 0.83 2.34 4.31
C LYS A 599 0.29 1.38 5.35
N VAL A 600 -0.85 1.73 5.95
CA VAL A 600 -1.45 1.08 7.12
C VAL A 600 -0.61 1.25 8.39
N ILE A 601 0.69 0.93 8.30
CA ILE A 601 1.64 0.99 9.40
C ILE A 601 2.95 1.61 8.96
N ARG A 602 3.59 2.36 9.85
CA ARG A 602 4.96 2.83 9.65
C ARG A 602 5.94 1.68 9.74
N MET A 603 6.87 1.59 8.79
CA MET A 603 8.07 0.76 8.86
C MET A 603 9.33 1.59 9.13
N GLN A 604 9.23 2.91 8.98
CA GLN A 604 10.26 3.90 9.27
C GLN A 604 9.85 4.83 10.41
N LYS A 605 10.83 5.29 11.17
CA LYS A 605 10.60 6.23 12.27
C LYS A 605 10.17 7.58 11.68
N PRO A 606 9.12 8.22 12.20
CA PRO A 606 8.73 9.55 11.75
C PRO A 606 9.85 10.56 12.03
N LYS A 607 9.95 11.58 11.18
CA LYS A 607 10.77 12.76 11.46
C LYS A 607 10.15 13.54 12.62
N LYS A 608 10.96 14.35 13.31
CA LYS A 608 10.48 15.22 14.39
C LYS A 608 9.40 16.16 13.85
N GLY A 609 8.21 16.13 14.44
CA GLY A 609 7.05 16.93 14.03
C GLY A 609 6.30 16.40 12.81
N GLU A 610 6.58 15.17 12.35
CA GLU A 610 5.82 14.54 11.25
C GLU A 610 4.49 13.93 11.72
N VAL A 611 4.40 13.57 13.00
CA VAL A 611 3.19 13.02 13.61
C VAL A 611 2.65 14.06 14.58
N ASP A 612 1.38 14.42 14.39
CA ASP A 612 0.68 15.34 15.26
C ASP A 612 0.43 14.73 16.65
N GLU A 613 0.26 15.58 17.66
CA GLU A 613 -0.16 15.14 18.99
C GLU A 613 -1.63 14.68 18.98
N TRP A 614 -1.96 13.74 19.87
CA TRP A 614 -3.30 13.13 19.98
C TRP A 614 -4.36 14.03 20.60
#